data_AF-A0A350AG99-F1
#
_entry.id   AF-A0A350AG99-F1
#
_cell.length_a   1.000
_cell.length_b   1.000
_cell.length_c   1.000
_cell.angle_alpha   90.00
_cell.angle_beta   90.00
_cell.angle_gamma   90.00
#
_symmetry.space_group_name_H-M   'P 1'
#
loop_
_entity.id
_entity.type
_entity.pdbx_description
1 polymer ?
#
loop_
_entity_poly.entity_id
_entity_poly.type
_entity_poly.pdbx_seq_one_letter_code
_entity_poly.pdbx_strand_id
1 'polypeptide(L)'
;MPKLQHKQTFTSPGWVYLTGISSMQIVPTNGGTTLYIGSKAYGGILGLSLSEGQSGSFLGAWAVPGRGSSFLLEDMAWITINGAPRLIVAETASPHIERFDIGLDGRLGASFALLDANAPAVSRIATLATSGDPVLFSNAPGVAGMTSFRLSNSGTATLSATQADSPKSAVADGGELLVLTNSGGNFVVTASQQEGALSTFRSDATGALSLVDTIGAKEGLWLAGLDTIVSVQADGKSYLVIGGLLSSTLSVVRVNPMGVMFVSDHIIDSLYTRFAQVDALASFAAATRGFVLAGGSDDGLSLLEILPDGQLFHHQALAQSSGQTLTNISAIAATVVGNEAQIFVSGATHGVTQFTFALGMLAPPILGAAHSEQLTGDARDDILFGGDGADTLTGGAGDDLLFGQGGADRLIGGAGADIFIFDSDISRDQINDFERGIDRIDLSRWDDIYHVGALVLRSRPTGADLIFGELSVRIQTLDGTPLGQDFLVSDNFIF
;
A
#
# COMPACT_ATOMS: atom_id res chain seq x y z
N MET A 1 -4.05 -14.40 -12.05
CA MET A 1 -3.55 -14.03 -10.72
C MET A 1 -2.68 -12.84 -10.94
N PRO A 2 -2.99 -11.75 -10.24
CA PRO A 2 -2.30 -10.49 -10.43
C PRO A 2 -0.80 -10.63 -10.11
N LYS A 3 0.07 -10.33 -11.07
CA LYS A 3 1.53 -10.47 -10.94
C LYS A 3 2.26 -9.27 -11.51
N LEU A 4 3.29 -8.85 -10.80
CA LEU A 4 4.26 -7.86 -11.24
C LEU A 4 5.17 -8.45 -12.32
N GLN A 5 5.41 -7.68 -13.37
CA GLN A 5 6.33 -8.00 -14.45
C GLN A 5 7.49 -7.00 -14.45
N HIS A 6 8.73 -7.49 -14.46
CA HIS A 6 9.90 -6.62 -14.57
C HIS A 6 9.90 -5.92 -15.92
N LYS A 7 10.10 -4.61 -15.91
CA LYS A 7 10.12 -3.78 -17.12
C LYS A 7 11.52 -3.31 -17.47
N GLN A 8 12.18 -2.64 -16.51
CA GLN A 8 13.51 -2.08 -16.69
C GLN A 8 14.16 -1.77 -15.35
N THR A 9 15.49 -1.76 -15.30
CA THR A 9 16.24 -1.21 -14.19
C THR A 9 17.14 -0.07 -14.68
N PHE A 10 17.04 1.10 -14.04
CA PHE A 10 17.74 2.33 -14.40
C PHE A 10 19.01 2.47 -13.54
N THR A 11 20.16 2.14 -14.12
CA THR A 11 21.46 2.11 -13.40
C THR A 11 22.61 2.68 -14.21
N SER A 12 22.37 3.19 -15.42
CA SER A 12 23.47 3.60 -16.30
C SER A 12 24.08 4.94 -15.85
N PRO A 13 25.36 5.21 -16.17
CA PRO A 13 26.10 6.37 -15.63
C PRO A 13 25.50 7.76 -15.91
N GLY A 14 24.54 7.88 -16.84
CA GLY A 14 23.78 9.11 -17.09
C GLY A 14 22.64 9.38 -16.11
N TRP A 15 22.30 8.40 -15.27
CA TRP A 15 21.22 8.47 -14.29
C TRP A 15 21.78 8.89 -12.92
N VAL A 16 21.98 10.19 -12.78
CA VAL A 16 22.43 10.80 -11.52
C VAL A 16 21.31 10.78 -10.47
N TYR A 17 21.66 10.95 -9.20
CA TYR A 17 20.71 10.99 -8.07
C TYR A 17 19.91 9.69 -7.84
N LEU A 18 20.38 8.54 -8.34
CA LEU A 18 19.79 7.23 -8.05
C LEU A 18 20.52 6.46 -6.93
N THR A 19 21.10 7.16 -5.96
CA THR A 19 21.69 6.55 -4.76
C THR A 19 21.16 7.26 -3.53
N GLY A 20 20.87 6.52 -2.46
CA GLY A 20 20.32 7.09 -1.23
C GLY A 20 19.01 7.83 -1.51
N ILE A 21 18.11 7.17 -2.25
CA ILE A 21 16.79 7.69 -2.57
C ILE A 21 15.97 7.68 -1.29
N SER A 22 15.45 8.85 -0.92
CA SER A 22 14.68 9.09 0.30
C SER A 22 13.20 9.34 0.03
N SER A 23 12.85 9.81 -1.16
CA SER A 23 11.46 10.09 -1.52
C SER A 23 11.24 9.93 -3.02
N MET A 24 10.06 9.44 -3.39
CA MET A 24 9.59 9.35 -4.76
C MET A 24 8.18 9.95 -4.83
N GLN A 25 7.95 10.85 -5.77
CA GLN A 25 6.66 11.53 -5.91
C GLN A 25 6.13 11.43 -7.33
N ILE A 26 4.90 10.94 -7.44
CA ILE A 26 4.15 10.90 -8.69
C ILE A 26 3.32 12.17 -8.80
N VAL A 27 3.54 12.94 -9.86
CA VAL A 27 2.87 14.20 -10.10
C VAL A 27 2.11 14.14 -11.44
N PRO A 28 0.79 14.36 -11.43
CA PRO A 28 0.04 14.57 -12.64
C PRO A 28 0.40 15.94 -13.23
N THR A 29 0.77 15.96 -14.50
CA THR A 29 1.06 17.18 -15.25
C THR A 29 0.15 17.26 -16.48
N ASN A 30 0.04 18.44 -17.08
CA ASN A 30 -0.75 18.60 -18.31
C ASN A 30 -0.20 17.77 -19.48
N GLY A 31 1.09 17.39 -19.44
CA GLY A 31 1.74 16.52 -20.42
C GLY A 31 1.67 15.01 -20.10
N GLY A 32 1.00 14.61 -19.01
CA GLY A 32 0.92 13.23 -18.53
C GLY A 32 1.45 13.07 -17.10
N THR A 33 1.74 11.84 -16.70
CA THR A 33 2.22 11.54 -15.34
C THR A 33 3.76 11.59 -15.31
N THR A 34 4.32 12.25 -14.29
CA THR A 34 5.78 12.32 -14.08
C THR A 34 6.14 11.76 -12.71
N LEU A 35 7.17 10.92 -12.65
CA LEU A 35 7.82 10.49 -11.42
C LEU A 35 9.03 11.39 -11.13
N TYR A 36 9.10 11.95 -9.92
CA TYR A 36 10.30 12.60 -9.40
C TYR A 36 10.92 11.74 -8.30
N ILE A 37 12.24 11.54 -8.38
CA ILE A 37 13.03 10.72 -7.47
C ILE A 37 14.02 11.63 -6.76
N GLY A 38 13.93 11.73 -5.44
CA GLY A 38 14.77 12.58 -4.60
C GLY A 38 15.90 11.79 -3.93
N SER A 39 17.12 12.31 -4.02
CA SER A 39 18.32 11.72 -3.40
C SER A 39 18.80 12.54 -2.22
N LYS A 40 18.78 11.94 -1.03
CA LYS A 40 19.40 12.51 0.18
C LYS A 40 20.91 12.52 0.10
N ALA A 41 21.51 11.49 -0.50
CA ALA A 41 22.96 11.33 -0.57
C ALA A 41 23.65 12.45 -1.38
N TYR A 42 22.97 12.98 -2.39
CA TYR A 42 23.55 13.96 -3.32
C TYR A 42 22.81 15.30 -3.36
N GLY A 43 21.60 15.41 -2.80
CA GLY A 43 20.81 16.63 -2.80
C GLY A 43 20.32 17.03 -4.19
N GLY A 44 19.61 16.12 -4.85
CA GLY A 44 19.10 16.33 -6.20
C GLY A 44 17.86 15.51 -6.50
N ILE A 45 17.22 15.85 -7.62
CA ILE A 45 15.98 15.25 -8.10
C ILE A 45 16.19 14.77 -9.53
N LEU A 46 15.76 13.56 -9.83
CA LEU A 46 15.68 13.01 -11.19
C LEU A 46 14.20 12.84 -11.57
N GLY A 47 13.84 13.25 -12.78
CA GLY A 47 12.47 13.18 -13.30
C GLY A 47 12.33 12.17 -14.44
N LEU A 48 11.21 11.45 -14.44
CA LEU A 48 10.80 10.51 -15.49
C LEU A 48 9.39 10.78 -15.97
N SER A 49 9.22 10.94 -17.27
CA SER A 49 7.88 10.92 -17.86
C SER A 49 7.40 9.48 -17.99
N LEU A 50 6.14 9.26 -17.64
CA LEU A 50 5.51 7.94 -17.63
C LEU A 50 4.51 7.83 -18.77
N SER A 51 4.46 6.66 -19.40
CA SER A 51 3.52 6.36 -20.48
C SER A 51 3.22 4.87 -20.47
N GLU A 52 1.98 4.52 -20.79
CA GLU A 52 1.50 3.14 -20.80
C GLU A 52 2.36 2.23 -21.69
N GLY A 53 2.74 1.07 -21.16
CA GLY A 53 3.52 0.05 -21.84
C GLY A 53 4.98 0.42 -22.09
N GLN A 54 5.43 1.61 -21.66
CA GLN A 54 6.80 2.09 -21.83
C GLN A 54 7.55 2.12 -20.50
N SER A 55 8.86 1.95 -20.59
CA SER A 55 9.72 2.29 -19.46
C SER A 55 9.72 3.81 -19.23
N GLY A 56 9.93 4.24 -17.99
CA GLY A 56 10.08 5.65 -17.65
C GLY A 56 11.14 6.33 -18.52
N SER A 57 10.78 7.44 -19.16
CA SER A 57 11.67 8.19 -20.05
C SER A 57 12.36 9.30 -19.28
N PHE A 58 13.69 9.37 -19.40
CA PHE A 58 14.48 10.42 -18.74
C PHE A 58 13.99 11.81 -19.16
N LEU A 59 13.57 12.59 -18.16
CA LEU A 59 13.10 13.95 -18.37
C LEU A 59 14.20 14.94 -18.00
N GLY A 60 14.81 14.79 -16.83
CA GLY A 60 15.87 15.69 -16.40
C GLY A 60 16.41 15.33 -15.03
N ALA A 61 17.49 16.01 -14.65
CA ALA A 61 18.05 15.96 -13.32
C ALA A 61 18.37 17.37 -12.86
N TRP A 62 18.01 17.70 -11.62
CA TRP A 62 18.11 19.03 -11.06
C TRP A 62 18.75 18.96 -9.68
N ALA A 63 19.76 19.78 -9.43
CA ALA A 63 20.28 19.96 -8.08
C ALA A 63 19.29 20.77 -7.24
N VAL A 64 19.09 20.38 -5.99
CA VAL A 64 18.34 21.20 -5.04
C VAL A 64 19.32 22.15 -4.36
N PRO A 65 19.11 23.47 -4.40
CA PRO A 65 20.04 24.41 -3.79
C PRO A 65 20.18 24.16 -2.29
N GLY A 66 21.40 23.92 -1.81
CA GLY A 66 21.70 23.82 -0.38
C GLY A 66 22.30 25.11 0.18
N ARG A 67 22.34 25.23 1.51
CA ARG A 67 22.90 26.41 2.22
C ARG A 67 24.40 26.24 2.53
N GLY A 68 25.20 26.05 1.49
CA GLY A 68 26.65 25.85 1.61
C GLY A 68 27.11 24.39 1.79
N SER A 69 26.16 23.45 1.79
CA SER A 69 26.35 21.99 1.74
C SER A 69 25.37 21.37 0.74
N SER A 70 25.45 20.06 0.51
CA SER A 70 24.40 19.33 -0.20
C SER A 70 23.08 19.42 0.56
N PHE A 71 21.98 19.60 -0.14
CA PHE A 71 20.63 19.59 0.43
C PHE A 71 20.29 18.17 0.88
N LEU A 72 20.00 17.96 2.17
CA LEU A 72 19.64 16.64 2.69
C LEU A 72 18.15 16.38 2.44
N LEU A 73 17.81 16.02 1.21
CA LEU A 73 16.42 15.81 0.79
C LEU A 73 15.79 14.70 1.63
N GLU A 74 14.83 15.06 2.45
CA GLU A 74 14.14 14.13 3.33
C GLU A 74 12.85 13.65 2.70
N ASP A 75 12.04 14.59 2.21
CA ASP A 75 10.71 14.31 1.72
C ASP A 75 10.31 15.26 0.58
N MET A 76 9.37 14.81 -0.23
CA MET A 76 8.79 15.58 -1.32
C MET A 76 7.28 15.46 -1.26
N ALA A 77 6.59 16.55 -1.58
CA ALA A 77 5.15 16.57 -1.81
C ALA A 77 4.86 17.42 -3.04
N TRP A 78 3.65 17.33 -3.58
CA TRP A 78 3.25 18.19 -4.69
C TRP A 78 1.87 18.78 -4.47
N ILE A 79 1.67 19.98 -5.00
CA ILE A 79 0.41 20.69 -4.86
C ILE A 79 0.17 21.59 -6.07
N THR A 80 -1.10 21.86 -6.36
CA THR A 80 -1.48 22.82 -7.39
C THR A 80 -1.60 24.22 -6.77
N ILE A 81 -0.89 25.20 -7.33
CA ILE A 81 -1.02 26.62 -6.98
C ILE A 81 -1.39 27.38 -8.25
N ASN A 82 -2.50 28.13 -8.22
CA ASN A 82 -3.07 28.83 -9.39
C ASN A 82 -3.24 27.93 -10.62
N GLY A 83 -3.71 26.69 -10.41
CA GLY A 83 -3.96 25.74 -11.50
C GLY A 83 -2.71 25.12 -12.14
N ALA A 84 -1.52 25.35 -11.57
CA ALA A 84 -0.29 24.74 -12.06
C ALA A 84 0.40 23.91 -10.95
N PRO A 85 0.91 22.70 -11.27
CA PRO A 85 1.52 21.82 -10.29
C PRO A 85 2.87 22.36 -9.83
N ARG A 86 3.19 22.11 -8.56
CA ARG A 86 4.42 22.51 -7.87
C ARG A 86 4.97 21.31 -7.13
N LEU A 87 6.29 21.12 -7.20
CA LEU A 87 6.99 20.18 -6.34
C LEU A 87 7.53 20.94 -5.12
N ILE A 88 7.31 20.40 -3.94
CA ILE A 88 7.80 20.92 -2.66
C ILE A 88 8.77 19.88 -2.11
N VAL A 89 9.92 20.34 -1.62
CA VAL A 89 11.04 19.50 -1.23
C VAL A 89 11.54 19.97 0.12
N ALA A 90 11.53 19.08 1.12
CA ALA A 90 11.94 19.39 2.48
C ALA A 90 13.35 18.85 2.78
N GLU A 91 14.16 19.66 3.45
CA GLU A 91 15.46 19.26 4.00
C GLU A 91 15.27 18.64 5.40
N THR A 92 16.05 17.61 5.73
CA THR A 92 15.99 16.96 7.04
C THR A 92 16.22 17.96 8.19
N ALA A 93 15.27 18.02 9.13
CA ALA A 93 15.35 18.74 10.41
C ALA A 93 15.79 20.20 10.28
N SER A 94 15.30 20.88 9.23
CA SER A 94 15.70 22.22 8.83
C SER A 94 14.47 23.02 8.42
N PRO A 95 14.42 24.37 8.60
CA PRO A 95 13.34 25.18 8.05
C PRO A 95 13.41 25.34 6.52
N HIS A 96 14.35 24.64 5.87
CA HIS A 96 14.62 24.80 4.46
C HIS A 96 13.70 23.91 3.62
N ILE A 97 12.72 24.57 2.99
CA ILE A 97 11.87 23.96 1.98
C ILE A 97 12.08 24.70 0.67
N GLU A 98 12.35 23.94 -0.39
CA GLU A 98 12.41 24.45 -1.76
C GLU A 98 11.14 24.08 -2.52
N ARG A 99 10.61 25.04 -3.28
CA ARG A 99 9.48 24.85 -4.18
C ARG A 99 9.95 25.01 -5.61
N PHE A 100 9.64 24.04 -6.46
CA PHE A 100 9.88 24.10 -7.90
C PHE A 100 8.58 24.36 -8.65
N ASP A 101 8.64 25.25 -9.65
CA ASP A 101 7.64 25.29 -10.70
C ASP A 101 7.81 24.07 -11.61
N ILE A 102 6.69 23.44 -12.00
CA ILE A 102 6.69 22.34 -12.96
C ILE A 102 6.15 22.87 -14.29
N GLY A 103 6.97 22.73 -15.34
CA GLY A 103 6.59 23.05 -16.71
C GLY A 103 5.50 22.13 -17.26
N LEU A 104 4.86 22.52 -18.37
CA LEU A 104 3.84 21.69 -19.03
C LEU A 104 4.39 20.33 -19.53
N ASP A 105 5.70 20.28 -19.78
CA ASP A 105 6.45 19.10 -20.18
C ASP A 105 6.96 18.27 -18.99
N GLY A 106 6.59 18.65 -17.75
CA GLY A 106 7.02 18.00 -16.52
C GLY A 106 8.45 18.37 -16.09
N ARG A 107 9.13 19.31 -16.76
CA ARG A 107 10.48 19.72 -16.32
C ARG A 107 10.40 20.65 -15.12
N LEU A 108 11.31 20.49 -14.17
CA LEU A 108 11.46 21.46 -13.08
C LEU A 108 12.08 22.77 -13.58
N GLY A 109 11.44 23.87 -13.23
CA GLY A 109 11.90 25.24 -13.45
C GLY A 109 12.79 25.76 -12.32
N ALA A 110 12.75 27.06 -12.09
CA ALA A 110 13.45 27.68 -10.96
C ALA A 110 12.91 27.18 -9.62
N SER A 111 13.80 27.09 -8.63
CA SER A 111 13.43 26.82 -7.24
C SER A 111 13.31 28.11 -6.44
N PHE A 112 12.50 28.07 -5.40
CA PHE A 112 12.26 29.19 -4.49
C PHE A 112 12.15 28.66 -3.06
N ALA A 113 12.88 29.30 -2.14
CA ALA A 113 12.70 29.05 -0.72
C ALA A 113 11.26 29.38 -0.30
N LEU A 114 10.57 28.39 0.25
CA LEU A 114 9.15 28.49 0.58
C LEU A 114 8.93 29.11 1.96
N LEU A 115 9.83 28.82 2.89
CA LEU A 115 9.82 29.29 4.28
C LEU A 115 10.94 30.31 4.52
N ASP A 116 10.70 31.21 5.47
CA ASP A 116 11.75 32.10 5.96
C ASP A 116 12.78 31.36 6.83
N ALA A 117 13.91 32.00 7.10
CA ALA A 117 15.00 31.38 7.88
C ALA A 117 14.69 31.16 9.37
N ASN A 118 13.62 31.77 9.90
CA ASN A 118 13.20 31.67 11.30
C ASN A 118 12.02 30.70 11.49
N ALA A 119 11.54 30.07 10.41
CA ALA A 119 10.51 29.05 10.49
C ALA A 119 10.96 27.87 11.37
N PRO A 120 10.02 27.09 11.94
CA PRO A 120 10.36 25.89 12.66
C PRO A 120 10.99 24.85 11.73
N ALA A 121 11.76 23.93 12.31
CA ALA A 121 12.34 22.81 11.57
C ALA A 121 11.22 21.93 10.97
N VAL A 122 11.46 21.46 9.74
CA VAL A 122 10.61 20.51 9.03
C VAL A 122 11.43 19.30 8.58
N SER A 123 10.76 18.18 8.33
CA SER A 123 11.33 16.98 7.72
C SER A 123 10.30 16.28 6.84
N ARG A 124 9.18 15.85 7.42
CA ARG A 124 8.06 15.26 6.68
C ARG A 124 7.09 16.35 6.27
N ILE A 125 6.54 16.20 5.07
CA ILE A 125 5.61 17.17 4.50
C ILE A 125 4.40 16.48 3.88
N ALA A 126 3.23 17.05 4.11
CA ALA A 126 2.02 16.65 3.41
C ALA A 126 1.24 17.88 2.97
N THR A 127 0.69 17.85 1.76
CA THR A 127 -0.02 18.99 1.17
C THR A 127 -1.50 18.70 1.00
N LEU A 128 -2.32 19.70 1.30
CA LEU A 128 -3.76 19.64 1.15
C LEU A 128 -4.25 20.78 0.25
N ALA A 129 -4.93 20.42 -0.83
CA ALA A 129 -5.69 21.39 -1.62
C ALA A 129 -6.93 21.83 -0.84
N THR A 130 -7.18 23.13 -0.79
CA THR A 130 -8.39 23.69 -0.17
C THR A 130 -9.15 24.51 -1.22
N SER A 131 -10.34 25.00 -0.86
CA SER A 131 -11.06 25.98 -1.69
C SER A 131 -10.38 27.35 -1.72
N GLY A 132 -9.46 27.62 -0.79
CA GLY A 132 -8.65 28.83 -0.72
C GLY A 132 -7.17 28.51 -1.00
N ASP A 133 -6.29 29.10 -0.19
CA ASP A 133 -4.86 28.81 -0.24
C ASP A 133 -4.61 27.34 0.18
N PRO A 134 -3.82 26.56 -0.59
CA PRO A 134 -3.42 25.23 -0.18
C PRO A 134 -2.66 25.25 1.15
N VAL A 135 -2.66 24.13 1.86
CA VAL A 135 -2.00 24.00 3.16
C VAL A 135 -0.87 22.99 3.05
N LEU A 136 0.27 23.33 3.63
CA LEU A 136 1.40 22.44 3.86
C LEU A 136 1.44 22.09 5.35
N PHE A 137 1.38 20.81 5.67
CA PHE A 137 1.62 20.29 7.00
C PHE A 137 3.05 19.78 7.09
N SER A 138 3.67 19.96 8.26
CA SER A 138 5.00 19.43 8.50
C SER A 138 5.27 19.17 9.98
N ASN A 139 6.13 18.20 10.22
CA ASN A 139 6.76 17.94 11.51
C ASN A 139 8.27 17.66 11.29
N ALA A 140 9.01 17.50 12.37
CA ALA A 140 10.43 17.16 12.31
C ALA A 140 10.84 16.29 13.51
N PRO A 141 11.81 15.37 13.33
CA PRO A 141 12.43 14.66 14.45
C PRO A 141 12.96 15.64 15.49
N GLY A 142 12.79 15.30 16.77
CA GLY A 142 13.13 16.15 17.91
C GLY A 142 12.13 17.26 18.21
N VAL A 143 11.09 17.43 17.39
CA VAL A 143 10.07 18.48 17.55
C VAL A 143 8.72 17.83 17.82
N ALA A 144 8.20 18.04 19.04
CA ALA A 144 6.85 17.61 19.39
C ALA A 144 5.79 18.50 18.72
N GLY A 145 4.76 17.88 18.17
CA GLY A 145 3.67 18.54 17.48
C GLY A 145 3.82 18.58 15.96
N MET A 146 2.91 19.31 15.33
CA MET A 146 2.86 19.51 13.89
C MET A 146 2.55 20.97 13.58
N THR A 147 3.05 21.45 12.47
CA THR A 147 2.84 22.82 11.99
C THR A 147 2.10 22.82 10.67
N SER A 148 1.24 23.81 10.45
CA SER A 148 0.58 24.02 9.18
C SER A 148 0.91 25.41 8.63
N PHE A 149 1.14 25.48 7.33
CA PHE A 149 1.46 26.69 6.61
C PHE A 149 0.47 26.88 5.47
N ARG A 150 -0.07 28.09 5.31
CA ARG A 150 -0.84 28.45 4.13
C ARG A 150 0.10 28.86 3.00
N LEU A 151 -0.11 28.27 1.83
CA LEU A 151 0.65 28.52 0.62
C LEU A 151 -0.07 29.60 -0.19
N SER A 152 0.49 30.81 -0.19
CA SER A 152 -0.09 31.91 -0.96
C SER A 152 -0.02 31.64 -2.46
N ASN A 153 -0.90 32.31 -3.22
CA ASN A 153 -0.84 32.34 -4.68
C ASN A 153 0.49 32.90 -5.22
N SER A 154 1.23 33.69 -4.44
CA SER A 154 2.58 34.16 -4.78
C SER A 154 3.67 33.11 -4.56
N GLY A 155 3.32 31.94 -4.01
CA GLY A 155 4.24 30.82 -3.80
C GLY A 155 5.10 30.95 -2.54
N THR A 156 4.65 31.71 -1.54
CA THR A 156 5.26 31.80 -0.20
C THR A 156 4.42 31.03 0.82
N ALA A 157 5.05 30.41 1.81
CA ALA A 157 4.35 29.80 2.93
C ALA A 157 4.32 30.74 4.13
N THR A 158 3.17 30.84 4.78
CA THR A 158 3.00 31.57 6.05
C THR A 158 2.46 30.62 7.11
N LEU A 159 3.05 30.65 8.31
CA LEU A 159 2.58 29.84 9.43
C LEU A 159 1.10 30.13 9.70
N SER A 160 0.30 29.07 9.72
CA SER A 160 -1.14 29.11 9.98
C SER A 160 -1.43 28.69 11.42
N ALA A 161 -0.96 27.51 11.81
CA ALA A 161 -1.16 26.97 13.15
C ALA A 161 -0.03 26.01 13.56
N THR A 162 0.10 25.81 14.87
CA THR A 162 0.91 24.76 15.47
C THR A 162 0.01 23.89 16.33
N GLN A 163 -0.11 22.61 15.98
CA GLN A 163 -0.74 21.60 16.80
C GLN A 163 0.30 21.09 17.81
N ALA A 164 0.13 21.48 19.07
CA ALA A 164 0.97 20.96 20.15
C ALA A 164 0.64 19.49 20.43
N ASP A 165 1.64 18.77 20.92
CA ASP A 165 1.47 17.44 21.46
C ASP A 165 0.60 17.43 22.73
N SER A 166 -0.09 16.31 22.96
CA SER A 166 -0.96 16.09 24.11
C SER A 166 -1.05 14.60 24.43
N PRO A 167 -1.44 14.22 25.67
CA PRO A 167 -1.64 12.81 26.01
C PRO A 167 -2.71 12.06 25.20
N LYS A 168 -3.42 12.75 24.31
CA LYS A 168 -4.48 12.19 23.45
C LYS A 168 -4.09 12.10 21.98
N SER A 169 -2.94 12.64 21.58
CA SER A 169 -2.56 12.81 20.18
C SER A 169 -1.18 12.21 19.92
N ALA A 170 -1.05 11.43 18.86
CA ALA A 170 0.18 10.80 18.43
C ALA A 170 1.00 11.74 17.52
N VAL A 171 1.57 12.79 18.10
CA VAL A 171 2.38 13.79 17.38
C VAL A 171 3.72 14.09 18.07
N ALA A 172 4.16 13.24 19.00
CA ALA A 172 5.48 13.36 19.61
C ALA A 172 6.60 13.05 18.60
N ASP A 173 7.70 13.81 18.70
CA ASP A 173 8.98 13.55 18.02
C ASP A 173 8.94 13.41 16.49
N GLY A 174 7.94 13.99 15.83
CA GLY A 174 7.84 14.09 14.37
C GLY A 174 7.97 12.75 13.62
N GLY A 175 6.84 12.05 13.45
CA GLY A 175 6.76 10.83 12.63
C GLY A 175 6.15 11.05 11.25
N GLU A 176 5.58 10.01 10.65
CA GLU A 176 5.01 10.11 9.30
C GLU A 176 3.75 10.98 9.24
N LEU A 177 3.57 11.64 8.10
CA LEU A 177 2.44 12.52 7.80
C LEU A 177 1.77 12.09 6.49
N LEU A 178 0.44 12.02 6.53
CA LEU A 178 -0.36 11.70 5.36
C LEU A 178 -1.63 12.56 5.35
N VAL A 179 -2.02 13.05 4.18
CA VAL A 179 -3.34 13.66 3.98
C VAL A 179 -4.28 12.61 3.40
N LEU A 180 -5.41 12.40 4.08
CA LEU A 180 -6.49 11.53 3.63
C LEU A 180 -7.72 12.38 3.31
N THR A 181 -8.16 12.36 2.05
CA THR A 181 -9.43 12.96 1.65
C THR A 181 -10.45 11.86 1.36
N ASN A 182 -11.61 11.94 1.99
CA ASN A 182 -12.72 11.02 1.77
C ASN A 182 -14.06 11.80 1.69
N SER A 183 -15.17 11.08 1.61
CA SER A 183 -16.50 11.69 1.46
C SER A 183 -16.94 12.59 2.63
N GLY A 184 -16.35 12.45 3.82
CA GLY A 184 -16.66 13.31 4.97
C GLY A 184 -15.69 14.48 5.19
N GLY A 185 -14.61 14.57 4.41
CA GLY A 185 -13.74 15.73 4.35
C GLY A 185 -12.26 15.40 4.24
N ASN A 186 -11.44 16.34 4.69
CA ASN A 186 -9.99 16.26 4.66
C ASN A 186 -9.45 15.98 6.06
N PHE A 187 -8.56 15.00 6.15
CA PHE A 187 -7.93 14.58 7.39
C PHE A 187 -6.42 14.58 7.22
N VAL A 188 -5.72 14.94 8.28
CA VAL A 188 -4.28 14.73 8.42
C VAL A 188 -4.10 13.57 9.38
N VAL A 189 -3.38 12.56 8.93
CA VAL A 189 -3.00 11.40 9.73
C VAL A 189 -1.55 11.59 10.15
N THR A 190 -1.28 11.43 11.44
CA THR A 190 0.07 11.41 11.98
C THR A 190 0.36 10.04 12.56
N ALA A 191 1.60 9.60 12.40
CA ALA A 191 2.03 8.30 12.88
C ALA A 191 3.30 8.46 13.71
N SER A 192 3.17 8.36 15.04
CA SER A 192 4.25 8.64 15.99
C SER A 192 4.99 7.35 16.33
N GLN A 193 6.29 7.30 16.00
CA GLN A 193 7.14 6.18 16.36
C GLN A 193 7.34 6.10 17.89
N GLN A 194 7.55 7.25 18.53
CA GLN A 194 7.77 7.32 19.98
C GLN A 194 6.57 6.80 20.77
N GLU A 195 5.36 7.07 20.28
CA GLU A 195 4.12 6.69 20.97
C GLU A 195 3.54 5.36 20.49
N GLY A 196 4.00 4.85 19.34
CA GLY A 196 3.45 3.64 18.72
C GLY A 196 1.97 3.79 18.38
N ALA A 197 1.57 4.97 17.92
CA ALA A 197 0.17 5.34 17.75
C ALA A 197 -0.07 6.18 16.49
N LEU A 198 -1.31 6.16 16.02
CA LEU A 198 -1.84 7.01 14.96
C LEU A 198 -2.80 8.02 15.53
N SER A 199 -2.83 9.22 14.98
CA SER A 199 -3.91 10.19 15.20
C SER A 199 -4.47 10.70 13.89
N THR A 200 -5.78 10.86 13.83
CA THR A 200 -6.48 11.53 12.75
C THR A 200 -6.95 12.90 13.21
N PHE A 201 -6.64 13.92 12.42
CA PHE A 201 -7.09 15.29 12.63
C PHE A 201 -7.95 15.71 11.47
N ARG A 202 -9.15 16.22 11.74
CA ARG A 202 -9.92 16.91 10.70
C ARG A 202 -9.26 18.25 10.41
N SER A 203 -9.07 18.56 9.13
CA SER A 203 -8.58 19.86 8.68
C SER A 203 -9.70 20.72 8.14
N ASP A 204 -9.73 21.99 8.53
CA ASP A 204 -10.59 22.99 7.92
C ASP A 204 -9.92 23.68 6.72
N ALA A 205 -10.63 24.60 6.05
CA ALA A 205 -10.12 25.30 4.87
C ALA A 205 -8.91 26.22 5.14
N THR A 206 -8.59 26.51 6.41
CA THR A 206 -7.44 27.33 6.80
C THR A 206 -6.22 26.51 7.20
N GLY A 207 -6.37 25.19 7.28
CA GLY A 207 -5.34 24.29 7.79
C GLY A 207 -5.30 24.18 9.30
N ALA A 208 -6.32 24.70 10.01
CA ALA A 208 -6.48 24.40 11.42
C ALA A 208 -6.95 22.96 11.60
N LEU A 209 -6.52 22.35 12.70
CA LEU A 209 -6.69 20.92 12.96
C LEU A 209 -7.52 20.70 14.22
N SER A 210 -8.41 19.72 14.16
CA SER A 210 -9.12 19.20 15.33
C SER A 210 -8.96 17.69 15.39
N LEU A 211 -8.44 17.19 16.52
CA LEU A 211 -8.29 15.76 16.76
C LEU A 211 -9.65 15.05 16.65
N VAL A 212 -9.69 13.96 15.89
CA VAL A 212 -10.87 13.10 15.68
C VAL A 212 -10.70 11.82 16.49
N ASP A 213 -9.60 11.11 16.25
CA ASP A 213 -9.36 9.80 16.84
C ASP A 213 -7.86 9.53 17.02
N THR A 214 -7.55 8.62 17.95
CA THR A 214 -6.20 8.14 18.22
C THR A 214 -6.25 6.67 18.56
N ILE A 215 -5.48 5.86 17.85
CA ILE A 215 -5.36 4.41 18.10
C ILE A 215 -3.90 4.02 18.32
N GLY A 216 -3.67 3.06 19.21
CA GLY A 216 -2.36 2.44 19.44
C GLY A 216 -2.52 0.97 19.84
N ALA A 217 -1.57 0.45 20.61
CA ALA A 217 -1.53 -0.97 20.95
C ALA A 217 -2.79 -1.48 21.68
N LYS A 218 -3.50 -0.62 22.42
CA LYS A 218 -4.74 -1.01 23.13
C LYS A 218 -5.91 -1.26 22.19
N GLU A 219 -5.90 -0.60 21.02
CA GLU A 219 -6.90 -0.69 19.99
C GLU A 219 -6.54 -1.73 18.90
N GLY A 220 -5.49 -2.52 19.11
CA GLY A 220 -5.05 -3.60 18.21
C GLY A 220 -3.89 -3.24 17.29
N LEU A 221 -3.34 -2.02 17.38
CA LEU A 221 -2.19 -1.60 16.56
C LEU A 221 -0.87 -2.13 17.15
N TRP A 222 -0.63 -3.44 17.02
CA TRP A 222 0.53 -4.13 17.61
C TRP A 222 1.80 -4.07 16.76
N LEU A 223 2.24 -2.85 16.44
CA LEU A 223 3.49 -2.64 15.71
C LEU A 223 4.56 -2.01 16.60
N ALA A 224 5.83 -2.25 16.25
CA ALA A 224 6.98 -1.61 16.87
C ALA A 224 7.83 -0.93 15.79
N GLY A 225 8.30 0.28 16.09
CA GLY A 225 9.04 1.10 15.13
C GLY A 225 8.16 1.51 13.96
N LEU A 226 7.05 2.20 14.23
CA LEU A 226 6.24 2.81 13.18
C LEU A 226 7.15 3.69 12.32
N ASP A 227 7.25 3.37 11.03
CA ASP A 227 8.21 4.04 10.14
C ASP A 227 7.59 4.52 8.83
N THR A 228 6.60 3.81 8.29
CA THR A 228 5.99 4.17 7.01
C THR A 228 4.48 3.93 7.02
N ILE A 229 3.74 4.80 6.31
CA ILE A 229 2.28 4.74 6.16
C ILE A 229 1.87 5.09 4.74
N VAL A 230 0.87 4.40 4.22
CA VAL A 230 0.22 4.73 2.94
C VAL A 230 -1.29 4.67 3.07
N SER A 231 -2.02 5.46 2.29
CA SER A 231 -3.48 5.28 2.13
C SER A 231 -3.80 4.50 0.87
N VAL A 232 -4.90 3.76 0.89
CA VAL A 232 -5.44 3.08 -0.30
C VAL A 232 -6.96 3.04 -0.22
N GLN A 233 -7.61 3.16 -1.37
CA GLN A 233 -9.05 2.94 -1.50
C GLN A 233 -9.28 1.52 -2.01
N ALA A 234 -10.16 0.79 -1.34
CA ALA A 234 -10.61 -0.55 -1.74
C ALA A 234 -12.09 -0.69 -1.41
N ASP A 235 -12.88 -1.20 -2.35
CA ASP A 235 -14.33 -1.41 -2.18
C ASP A 235 -15.08 -0.17 -1.63
N GLY A 236 -14.73 1.02 -2.14
CA GLY A 236 -15.33 2.29 -1.69
C GLY A 236 -14.99 2.72 -0.26
N LYS A 237 -14.09 2.01 0.42
CA LYS A 237 -13.62 2.30 1.79
C LYS A 237 -12.17 2.81 1.74
N SER A 238 -11.85 3.66 2.70
CA SER A 238 -10.51 4.19 2.88
C SER A 238 -9.75 3.37 3.92
N TYR A 239 -8.54 2.96 3.56
CA TYR A 239 -7.64 2.22 4.44
C TYR A 239 -6.31 2.95 4.56
N LEU A 240 -5.68 2.78 5.71
CA LEU A 240 -4.28 3.07 5.96
C LEU A 240 -3.56 1.74 6.13
N VAL A 241 -2.38 1.61 5.56
CA VAL A 241 -1.48 0.49 5.83
C VAL A 241 -0.20 1.03 6.43
N ILE A 242 0.20 0.43 7.55
CA ILE A 242 1.29 0.91 8.38
C ILE A 242 2.35 -0.18 8.49
N GLY A 243 3.59 0.19 8.18
CA GLY A 243 4.76 -0.65 8.33
C GLY A 243 5.42 -0.50 9.69
N GLY A 244 5.70 -1.63 10.35
CA GLY A 244 6.51 -1.71 11.56
C GLY A 244 7.93 -2.14 11.26
N LEU A 245 8.89 -1.21 11.37
CA LEU A 245 10.31 -1.44 11.12
C LEU A 245 10.92 -2.44 12.10
N LEU A 246 10.51 -2.42 13.38
CA LEU A 246 11.10 -3.30 14.40
C LEU A 246 10.31 -4.60 14.57
N SER A 247 9.00 -4.57 14.32
CA SER A 247 8.14 -5.74 14.44
C SER A 247 8.05 -6.57 13.15
N SER A 248 8.48 -6.03 12.00
CA SER A 248 8.30 -6.66 10.68
C SER A 248 6.83 -6.97 10.40
N THR A 249 5.97 -5.99 10.62
CA THR A 249 4.51 -6.15 10.50
C THR A 249 3.88 -5.13 9.58
N LEU A 250 2.75 -5.51 8.99
CA LEU A 250 1.82 -4.61 8.33
C LEU A 250 0.51 -4.60 9.11
N SER A 251 0.07 -3.42 9.52
CA SER A 251 -1.28 -3.22 10.10
C SER A 251 -2.18 -2.53 9.08
N VAL A 252 -3.41 -3.02 8.92
CA VAL A 252 -4.45 -2.34 8.15
C VAL A 252 -5.41 -1.64 9.08
N VAL A 253 -5.66 -0.36 8.82
CA VAL A 253 -6.60 0.46 9.57
C VAL A 253 -7.62 1.04 8.61
N ARG A 254 -8.89 0.65 8.75
CA ARG A 254 -10.00 1.26 8.03
C ARG A 254 -10.33 2.61 8.65
N VAL A 255 -10.50 3.63 7.81
CA VAL A 255 -10.91 4.97 8.23
C VAL A 255 -12.31 5.23 7.68
N ASN A 256 -13.27 5.49 8.57
CA ASN A 256 -14.63 5.82 8.15
C ASN A 256 -14.70 7.28 7.62
N PRO A 257 -15.83 7.70 7.01
CA PRO A 257 -15.98 9.07 6.51
C PRO A 257 -15.80 10.17 7.57
N MET A 258 -15.97 9.85 8.87
CA MET A 258 -15.77 10.81 9.95
C MET A 258 -14.31 10.93 10.40
N GLY A 259 -13.40 10.10 9.88
CA GLY A 259 -12.00 10.05 10.29
C GLY A 259 -11.72 9.12 11.48
N VAL A 260 -12.71 8.34 11.93
CA VAL A 260 -12.53 7.35 13.01
C VAL A 260 -11.88 6.10 12.45
N MET A 261 -10.94 5.54 13.20
CA MET A 261 -10.06 4.46 12.79
C MET A 261 -10.48 3.11 13.39
N PHE A 262 -10.33 2.04 12.62
CA PHE A 262 -10.61 0.67 13.04
C PHE A 262 -9.51 -0.25 12.52
N VAL A 263 -8.73 -0.86 13.41
CA VAL A 263 -7.79 -1.92 13.01
C VAL A 263 -8.59 -3.06 12.38
N SER A 264 -8.26 -3.40 11.14
CA SER A 264 -8.97 -4.41 10.35
C SER A 264 -8.14 -5.67 10.17
N ASP A 265 -6.82 -5.53 10.11
CA ASP A 265 -5.92 -6.66 9.94
C ASP A 265 -4.52 -6.35 10.47
N HIS A 266 -3.76 -7.40 10.77
CA HIS A 266 -2.38 -7.32 11.22
C HIS A 266 -1.63 -8.58 10.82
N ILE A 267 -0.66 -8.44 9.91
CA ILE A 267 0.16 -9.56 9.44
C ILE A 267 1.63 -9.35 9.79
N ILE A 268 2.33 -10.45 10.02
CA ILE A 268 3.77 -10.49 10.30
C ILE A 268 4.46 -11.05 9.07
N ASP A 269 5.66 -10.54 8.78
CA ASP A 269 6.50 -11.10 7.74
C ASP A 269 6.75 -12.61 7.98
N SER A 270 6.69 -13.37 6.90
CA SER A 270 6.82 -14.82 6.87
C SER A 270 7.79 -15.23 5.76
N LEU A 271 8.05 -16.54 5.64
CA LEU A 271 8.85 -17.07 4.54
C LEU A 271 8.22 -16.89 3.14
N TYR A 272 6.94 -16.53 3.08
CA TYR A 272 6.20 -16.30 1.83
C TYR A 272 6.09 -14.83 1.45
N THR A 273 6.43 -13.92 2.37
CA THR A 273 6.49 -12.48 2.14
C THR A 273 7.94 -12.02 2.13
N ARG A 274 8.16 -10.73 1.84
CA ARG A 274 9.50 -10.12 1.69
C ARG A 274 9.55 -8.70 2.27
N PHE A 275 8.90 -8.48 3.40
CA PHE A 275 8.78 -7.15 3.99
C PHE A 275 9.34 -7.07 5.43
N ALA A 276 10.28 -7.94 5.81
CA ALA A 276 10.98 -7.80 7.08
C ALA A 276 11.55 -6.38 7.25
N GLN A 277 11.40 -5.83 8.45
CA GLN A 277 11.72 -4.44 8.77
C GLN A 277 11.20 -3.47 7.70
N VAL A 278 9.87 -3.35 7.62
CA VAL A 278 9.18 -2.54 6.61
C VAL A 278 9.71 -1.10 6.64
N ASP A 279 10.36 -0.67 5.56
CA ASP A 279 10.98 0.66 5.39
C ASP A 279 10.29 1.44 4.26
N ALA A 280 9.63 0.72 3.33
CA ALA A 280 8.94 1.35 2.21
C ALA A 280 7.59 0.72 1.93
N LEU A 281 6.58 1.59 1.77
CA LEU A 281 5.25 1.25 1.29
C LEU A 281 4.88 2.10 0.08
N ALA A 282 4.11 1.50 -0.82
CA ALA A 282 3.33 2.24 -1.80
C ALA A 282 1.98 1.56 -1.99
N SER A 283 1.03 2.29 -2.55
CA SER A 283 -0.26 1.74 -2.90
C SER A 283 -0.72 2.24 -4.24
N PHE A 284 -1.64 1.52 -4.84
CA PHE A 284 -2.43 2.01 -5.96
C PHE A 284 -3.82 1.39 -5.91
N ALA A 285 -4.81 2.13 -6.39
CA ALA A 285 -6.17 1.61 -6.57
C ALA A 285 -6.42 1.39 -8.06
N ALA A 286 -7.00 0.24 -8.39
CA ALA A 286 -7.45 -0.12 -9.73
C ALA A 286 -8.96 -0.39 -9.68
N ALA A 287 -9.75 0.57 -10.16
CA ALA A 287 -11.20 0.58 -9.98
C ALA A 287 -11.59 0.47 -8.49
N THR A 288 -12.19 -0.65 -8.07
CA THR A 288 -12.60 -0.92 -6.69
C THR A 288 -11.60 -1.78 -5.92
N ARG A 289 -10.49 -2.21 -6.54
CA ARG A 289 -9.47 -3.05 -5.90
C ARG A 289 -8.29 -2.19 -5.43
N GLY A 290 -7.85 -2.41 -4.19
CA GLY A 290 -6.77 -1.64 -3.58
C GLY A 290 -5.55 -2.50 -3.32
N PHE A 291 -4.41 -2.15 -3.91
CA PHE A 291 -3.16 -2.90 -3.80
C PHE A 291 -2.14 -2.15 -2.95
N VAL A 292 -1.32 -2.94 -2.26
CA VAL A 292 -0.25 -2.47 -1.39
C VAL A 292 1.04 -3.18 -1.78
N LEU A 293 2.11 -2.42 -1.83
CA LEU A 293 3.46 -2.88 -2.09
C LEU A 293 4.29 -2.63 -0.86
N ALA A 294 4.96 -3.67 -0.38
CA ALA A 294 5.78 -3.60 0.83
C ALA A 294 7.17 -4.14 0.59
N GLY A 295 8.17 -3.43 1.10
CA GLY A 295 9.57 -3.80 1.07
C GLY A 295 10.30 -3.36 2.33
N GLY A 296 11.45 -3.96 2.55
CA GLY A 296 12.31 -3.67 3.70
C GLY A 296 13.66 -4.38 3.55
N SER A 297 14.16 -4.97 4.65
CA SER A 297 15.48 -5.61 4.71
C SER A 297 15.53 -7.07 4.24
N ASP A 298 14.41 -7.67 3.81
CA ASP A 298 14.37 -9.07 3.31
C ASP A 298 14.65 -9.21 1.79
N ASP A 299 15.36 -8.24 1.22
CA ASP A 299 15.84 -8.25 -0.17
C ASP A 299 14.76 -8.71 -1.18
N GLY A 300 13.62 -8.03 -1.18
CA GLY A 300 12.50 -8.37 -2.04
C GLY A 300 11.30 -7.45 -1.86
N LEU A 301 10.28 -7.67 -2.69
CA LEU A 301 9.06 -6.87 -2.75
C LEU A 301 7.84 -7.78 -2.63
N SER A 302 6.89 -7.42 -1.78
CA SER A 302 5.60 -8.10 -1.64
C SER A 302 4.49 -7.28 -2.28
N LEU A 303 3.65 -7.93 -3.08
CA LEU A 303 2.39 -7.41 -3.61
C LEU A 303 1.24 -8.01 -2.80
N LEU A 304 0.45 -7.14 -2.18
CA LEU A 304 -0.73 -7.48 -1.41
C LEU A 304 -1.95 -6.72 -1.94
N GLU A 305 -3.13 -7.21 -1.60
CA GLU A 305 -4.42 -6.58 -1.89
C GLU A 305 -5.26 -6.50 -0.63
N ILE A 306 -5.98 -5.39 -0.44
CA ILE A 306 -7.00 -5.28 0.60
C ILE A 306 -8.31 -5.85 0.07
N LEU A 307 -8.74 -6.95 0.70
CA LEU A 307 -10.02 -7.60 0.42
C LEU A 307 -11.22 -6.79 0.99
N PRO A 308 -12.45 -7.04 0.53
CA PRO A 308 -13.65 -6.31 0.97
C PRO A 308 -13.90 -6.27 2.48
N ASP A 309 -13.46 -7.30 3.21
CA ASP A 309 -13.53 -7.39 4.66
C ASP A 309 -12.39 -6.63 5.39
N GLY A 310 -11.42 -6.11 4.66
CA GLY A 310 -10.30 -5.32 5.18
C GLY A 310 -9.04 -6.14 5.49
N GLN A 311 -9.01 -7.44 5.17
CA GLN A 311 -7.80 -8.26 5.30
C GLN A 311 -6.84 -8.08 4.12
N LEU A 312 -5.55 -8.27 4.38
CA LEU A 312 -4.51 -8.33 3.36
C LEU A 312 -4.41 -9.74 2.78
N PHE A 313 -4.59 -9.82 1.47
CA PHE A 313 -4.31 -11.00 0.70
C PHE A 313 -2.96 -10.84 -0.02
N HIS A 314 -2.06 -11.81 0.14
CA HIS A 314 -0.75 -11.80 -0.48
C HIS A 314 -0.77 -12.47 -1.87
N HIS A 315 -0.51 -11.70 -2.92
CA HIS A 315 -0.49 -12.19 -4.30
C HIS A 315 0.87 -12.73 -4.73
N GLN A 316 1.94 -12.00 -4.41
CA GLN A 316 3.26 -12.31 -4.95
C GLN A 316 4.38 -11.73 -4.09
N ALA A 317 5.39 -12.56 -3.85
CA ALA A 317 6.69 -12.13 -3.36
C ALA A 317 7.74 -12.22 -4.49
N LEU A 318 8.45 -11.12 -4.72
CA LEU A 318 9.59 -11.04 -5.61
C LEU A 318 10.87 -10.99 -4.80
N ALA A 319 11.71 -12.02 -4.92
CA ALA A 319 13.05 -11.98 -4.36
C ALA A 319 13.98 -11.14 -5.25
N GLN A 320 14.98 -10.52 -4.62
CA GLN A 320 16.05 -9.82 -5.32
C GLN A 320 16.73 -10.74 -6.34
N SER A 321 16.97 -10.21 -7.53
CA SER A 321 17.69 -10.90 -8.61
C SER A 321 18.75 -10.01 -9.24
N SER A 322 19.69 -10.63 -9.97
CA SER A 322 20.78 -9.89 -10.62
C SER A 322 20.22 -8.86 -11.61
N GLY A 323 20.65 -7.61 -11.47
CA GLY A 323 20.20 -6.50 -12.32
C GLY A 323 18.96 -5.77 -11.83
N GLN A 324 18.41 -6.12 -10.66
CA GLN A 324 17.36 -5.37 -9.96
C GLN A 324 17.91 -4.64 -8.73
N THR A 325 17.10 -3.74 -8.16
CA THR A 325 17.46 -2.87 -7.03
C THR A 325 16.60 -3.14 -5.79
N LEU A 326 16.26 -4.42 -5.54
CA LEU A 326 15.40 -4.84 -4.43
C LEU A 326 16.15 -5.15 -3.14
N THR A 327 17.48 -4.96 -3.10
CA THR A 327 18.26 -5.14 -1.87
C THR A 327 17.97 -4.01 -0.90
N ASN A 328 17.53 -4.32 0.33
CA ASN A 328 17.13 -3.34 1.36
C ASN A 328 16.31 -2.19 0.78
N ILE A 329 15.07 -2.47 0.37
CA ILE A 329 14.20 -1.49 -0.28
C ILE A 329 13.97 -0.31 0.66
N SER A 330 14.20 0.91 0.15
CA SER A 330 14.09 2.16 0.92
C SER A 330 13.11 3.16 0.32
N ALA A 331 12.61 2.92 -0.89
CA ALA A 331 11.59 3.76 -1.50
C ALA A 331 10.81 2.98 -2.56
N ILE A 332 9.48 3.12 -2.52
CA ILE A 332 8.57 2.59 -3.52
C ILE A 332 7.64 3.71 -3.96
N ALA A 333 7.38 3.82 -5.26
CA ALA A 333 6.28 4.61 -5.80
C ALA A 333 5.44 3.76 -6.74
N ALA A 334 4.13 3.94 -6.71
CA ALA A 334 3.21 3.26 -7.61
C ALA A 334 2.18 4.23 -8.18
N THR A 335 1.79 4.02 -9.43
CA THR A 335 0.73 4.81 -10.07
C THR A 335 0.09 4.06 -11.22
N VAL A 336 -1.18 4.33 -11.48
CA VAL A 336 -1.89 3.80 -12.64
C VAL A 336 -1.65 4.72 -13.84
N VAL A 337 -1.22 4.14 -14.95
CA VAL A 337 -1.01 4.82 -16.24
C VAL A 337 -1.71 4.03 -17.33
N GLY A 338 -2.82 4.53 -17.84
CA GLY A 338 -3.64 3.80 -18.81
C GLY A 338 -4.23 2.54 -18.20
N ASN A 339 -3.96 1.37 -18.79
CA ASN A 339 -4.47 0.07 -18.34
C ASN A 339 -3.43 -0.77 -17.54
N GLU A 340 -2.39 -0.13 -17.01
CA GLU A 340 -1.41 -0.77 -16.12
C GLU A 340 -1.12 0.10 -14.89
N ALA A 341 -0.72 -0.54 -13.79
CA ALA A 341 0.02 0.15 -12.74
C ALA A 341 1.53 0.02 -13.01
N GLN A 342 2.25 1.11 -12.83
CA GLN A 342 3.71 1.17 -12.88
C GLN A 342 4.25 1.36 -11.46
N ILE A 343 5.18 0.49 -11.08
CA ILE A 343 5.79 0.44 -9.76
C ILE A 343 7.28 0.73 -9.91
N PHE A 344 7.83 1.62 -9.10
CA PHE A 344 9.23 2.01 -9.08
C PHE A 344 9.80 1.70 -7.71
N VAL A 345 10.93 1.00 -7.68
CA VAL A 345 11.53 0.48 -6.45
C VAL A 345 13.00 0.82 -6.40
N SER A 346 13.44 1.38 -5.27
CA SER A 346 14.85 1.60 -4.95
C SER A 346 15.18 0.94 -3.61
N GLY A 347 16.45 0.57 -3.45
CA GLY A 347 16.98 0.11 -2.18
C GLY A 347 18.40 0.61 -1.94
N ALA A 348 19.19 -0.15 -1.19
CA ALA A 348 20.57 0.20 -0.84
C ALA A 348 21.54 0.22 -2.05
N THR A 349 21.15 -0.36 -3.17
CA THR A 349 21.94 -0.35 -4.41
C THR A 349 21.63 0.88 -5.26
N HIS A 350 22.60 1.32 -6.06
CA HIS A 350 22.36 2.39 -7.02
C HIS A 350 21.33 1.95 -8.08
N GLY A 351 20.31 2.77 -8.31
CA GLY A 351 19.35 2.63 -9.39
C GLY A 351 17.90 2.54 -8.93
N VAL A 352 17.00 2.43 -9.90
CA VAL A 352 15.56 2.21 -9.69
C VAL A 352 15.09 1.10 -10.61
N THR A 353 14.32 0.16 -10.09
CA THR A 353 13.68 -0.91 -10.87
C THR A 353 12.21 -0.59 -11.10
N GLN A 354 11.77 -0.68 -12.35
CA GLN A 354 10.38 -0.54 -12.75
C GLN A 354 9.75 -1.91 -12.96
N PHE A 355 8.58 -2.11 -12.37
CA PHE A 355 7.64 -3.18 -12.67
C PHE A 355 6.36 -2.62 -13.27
N THR A 356 5.66 -3.47 -14.01
CA THR A 356 4.31 -3.21 -14.51
C THR A 356 3.35 -4.27 -13.99
N PHE A 357 2.10 -3.86 -13.83
CA PHE A 357 1.01 -4.70 -13.36
C PHE A 357 -0.22 -4.45 -14.23
N ALA A 358 -0.67 -5.47 -14.95
CA ALA A 358 -1.78 -5.33 -15.88
C ALA A 358 -3.12 -5.26 -15.14
N LEU A 359 -3.99 -4.30 -15.52
CA LEU A 359 -5.28 -4.10 -14.87
C LEU A 359 -6.45 -4.77 -15.60
N GLY A 360 -6.24 -5.17 -16.86
CA GLY A 360 -7.33 -5.62 -17.74
C GLY A 360 -8.04 -6.90 -17.30
N MET A 361 -7.39 -7.73 -16.48
CA MET A 361 -7.97 -8.96 -15.94
C MET A 361 -8.61 -8.75 -14.56
N LEU A 362 -8.66 -7.54 -14.02
CA LEU A 362 -9.27 -7.34 -12.70
C LEU A 362 -10.78 -7.12 -12.84
N ALA A 363 -11.58 -7.96 -12.17
CA ALA A 363 -12.99 -7.69 -11.96
C ALA A 363 -13.24 -7.00 -10.61
N PRO A 364 -14.31 -6.18 -10.48
CA PRO A 364 -14.76 -5.69 -9.19
C PRO A 364 -15.20 -6.83 -8.26
N PRO A 365 -15.04 -6.72 -6.93
CA PRO A 365 -15.56 -7.73 -6.01
C PRO A 365 -17.07 -7.92 -6.13
N ILE A 366 -17.52 -9.17 -6.00
CA ILE A 366 -18.92 -9.59 -5.96
C ILE A 366 -19.23 -9.99 -4.51
N LEU A 367 -20.17 -9.29 -3.89
CA LEU A 367 -20.55 -9.49 -2.49
C LEU A 367 -21.99 -10.00 -2.42
N GLY A 368 -22.20 -11.14 -1.77
CA GLY A 368 -23.51 -11.66 -1.41
C GLY A 368 -24.05 -11.05 -0.12
N ALA A 369 -25.21 -11.53 0.29
CA ALA A 369 -25.99 -11.02 1.41
C ALA A 369 -26.11 -12.06 2.54
N ALA A 370 -26.96 -11.78 3.53
CA ALA A 370 -27.20 -12.69 4.66
C ALA A 370 -28.29 -13.75 4.36
N HIS A 371 -28.28 -14.32 3.15
CA HIS A 371 -29.12 -15.46 2.77
C HIS A 371 -28.51 -16.27 1.61
N SER A 372 -28.92 -17.54 1.46
CA SER A 372 -28.51 -18.41 0.34
C SER A 372 -28.66 -17.77 -1.05
N GLU A 373 -27.57 -17.70 -1.79
CA GLU A 373 -27.46 -17.09 -3.12
C GLU A 373 -26.64 -17.92 -4.11
N GLN A 374 -26.72 -17.51 -5.38
CA GLN A 374 -25.83 -17.97 -6.43
C GLN A 374 -25.05 -16.76 -6.94
N LEU A 375 -23.73 -16.81 -6.76
CA LEU A 375 -22.81 -15.78 -7.25
C LEU A 375 -21.99 -16.37 -8.39
N THR A 376 -21.80 -15.61 -9.46
CA THR A 376 -21.06 -16.05 -10.64
C THR A 376 -20.16 -14.91 -11.11
N GLY A 377 -18.85 -15.16 -11.15
CA GLY A 377 -17.86 -14.28 -11.75
C GLY A 377 -17.91 -14.34 -13.28
N ASP A 378 -16.89 -13.77 -13.93
CA ASP A 378 -16.77 -13.74 -15.37
C ASP A 378 -15.53 -14.48 -15.90
N ALA A 379 -14.80 -13.88 -16.83
CA ALA A 379 -13.60 -14.47 -17.44
C ALA A 379 -12.32 -13.75 -16.95
N ARG A 380 -12.45 -12.97 -15.89
CA ARG A 380 -11.43 -12.13 -15.27
C ARG A 380 -11.10 -12.69 -13.88
N ASP A 381 -10.07 -12.16 -13.25
CA ASP A 381 -9.70 -12.48 -11.88
C ASP A 381 -10.75 -11.85 -10.94
N ASP A 382 -11.73 -12.64 -10.50
CA ASP A 382 -12.85 -12.24 -9.66
C ASP A 382 -12.57 -12.45 -8.16
N ILE A 383 -13.29 -11.69 -7.32
CA ILE A 383 -13.30 -11.86 -5.86
C ILE A 383 -14.75 -12.04 -5.43
N LEU A 384 -15.12 -13.24 -4.97
CA LEU A 384 -16.49 -13.59 -4.57
C LEU A 384 -16.56 -13.82 -3.07
N PHE A 385 -17.44 -13.07 -2.40
CA PHE A 385 -17.77 -13.22 -0.98
C PHE A 385 -19.24 -13.65 -0.88
N GLY A 386 -19.51 -14.85 -0.35
CA GLY A 386 -20.85 -15.44 -0.27
C GLY A 386 -21.79 -14.70 0.69
N GLY A 387 -21.30 -14.37 1.87
CA GLY A 387 -22.09 -13.73 2.93
C GLY A 387 -22.55 -14.76 3.97
N ASP A 388 -23.76 -14.61 4.52
CA ASP A 388 -24.32 -15.68 5.37
C ASP A 388 -25.29 -16.49 4.53
N GLY A 389 -25.29 -17.82 4.62
CA GLY A 389 -26.21 -18.64 3.85
C GLY A 389 -25.60 -19.97 3.46
N ALA A 390 -26.36 -20.78 2.73
CA ALA A 390 -25.77 -21.88 1.97
C ALA A 390 -25.70 -21.42 0.51
N ASP A 391 -24.54 -20.90 0.12
CA ASP A 391 -24.30 -20.23 -1.14
C ASP A 391 -23.72 -21.17 -2.18
N THR A 392 -23.79 -20.75 -3.44
CA THR A 392 -23.06 -21.37 -4.54
C THR A 392 -22.30 -20.30 -5.29
N LEU A 393 -20.97 -20.34 -5.17
CA LEU A 393 -20.05 -19.42 -5.82
C LEU A 393 -19.42 -20.14 -7.02
N THR A 394 -19.43 -19.50 -8.18
CA THR A 394 -18.75 -19.95 -9.39
C THR A 394 -17.82 -18.85 -9.86
N GLY A 395 -16.51 -19.08 -9.81
CA GLY A 395 -15.49 -18.11 -10.23
C GLY A 395 -15.60 -17.82 -11.72
N GLY A 396 -15.38 -18.85 -12.54
CA GLY A 396 -15.56 -18.78 -13.98
C GLY A 396 -14.27 -19.10 -14.71
N ALA A 397 -13.71 -18.14 -15.43
CA ALA A 397 -12.34 -18.25 -15.93
C ALA A 397 -11.52 -17.08 -15.41
N GLY A 398 -10.20 -17.21 -15.39
CA GLY A 398 -9.36 -16.25 -14.65
C GLY A 398 -8.97 -16.88 -13.33
N ASP A 399 -8.13 -16.19 -12.56
CA ASP A 399 -7.69 -16.72 -11.27
C ASP A 399 -8.50 -16.03 -10.16
N ASP A 400 -9.40 -16.79 -9.55
CA ASP A 400 -10.46 -16.26 -8.69
C ASP A 400 -10.17 -16.46 -7.20
N LEU A 401 -10.67 -15.54 -6.37
CA LEU A 401 -10.72 -15.69 -4.92
C LEU A 401 -12.17 -15.98 -4.50
N LEU A 402 -12.43 -17.17 -3.96
CA LEU A 402 -13.76 -17.58 -3.52
C LEU A 402 -13.79 -17.76 -2.01
N PHE A 403 -14.63 -16.98 -1.34
CA PHE A 403 -14.86 -17.06 0.09
C PHE A 403 -16.35 -17.25 0.37
N GLY A 404 -16.72 -18.47 0.79
CA GLY A 404 -18.11 -18.81 1.14
C GLY A 404 -18.68 -17.99 2.28
N GLN A 405 -17.86 -17.76 3.32
CA GLN A 405 -18.23 -17.13 4.59
C GLN A 405 -19.14 -18.04 5.42
N GLY A 406 -20.25 -17.53 5.95
CA GLY A 406 -21.03 -18.24 6.95
C GLY A 406 -22.01 -19.22 6.33
N GLY A 407 -22.00 -20.48 6.79
CA GLY A 407 -22.91 -21.53 6.34
C GLY A 407 -22.24 -22.56 5.43
N ALA A 408 -23.03 -23.36 4.71
CA ALA A 408 -22.53 -24.57 4.05
C ALA A 408 -22.50 -24.40 2.53
N ASP A 409 -21.36 -23.97 2.02
CA ASP A 409 -21.24 -23.41 0.69
C ASP A 409 -20.73 -24.41 -0.35
N ARG A 410 -21.02 -24.10 -1.61
CA ARG A 410 -20.48 -24.79 -2.79
C ARG A 410 -19.62 -23.84 -3.57
N LEU A 411 -18.33 -24.12 -3.64
CA LEU A 411 -17.36 -23.32 -4.36
C LEU A 411 -16.93 -24.07 -5.62
N ILE A 412 -17.00 -23.38 -6.77
CA ILE A 412 -16.59 -23.87 -8.08
C ILE A 412 -15.61 -22.83 -8.62
N GLY A 413 -14.32 -23.18 -8.70
CA GLY A 413 -13.29 -22.26 -9.19
C GLY A 413 -13.48 -21.98 -10.68
N GLY A 414 -13.51 -23.04 -11.47
CA GLY A 414 -13.58 -22.98 -12.92
C GLY A 414 -12.19 -23.13 -13.54
N ALA A 415 -11.83 -22.24 -14.46
CA ALA A 415 -10.59 -22.34 -15.22
C ALA A 415 -9.60 -21.23 -14.84
N GLY A 416 -8.49 -21.60 -14.23
CA GLY A 416 -7.46 -20.68 -13.78
C GLY A 416 -6.84 -21.23 -12.51
N ALA A 417 -5.97 -20.45 -11.88
CA ALA A 417 -5.41 -20.78 -10.57
C ALA A 417 -6.26 -20.15 -9.47
N ASP A 418 -7.22 -20.91 -8.95
CA ASP A 418 -8.21 -20.39 -8.01
C ASP A 418 -7.77 -20.59 -6.56
N ILE A 419 -8.26 -19.71 -5.69
CA ILE A 419 -8.04 -19.81 -4.24
C ILE A 419 -9.38 -19.87 -3.52
N PHE A 420 -9.53 -20.93 -2.75
CA PHE A 420 -10.67 -21.16 -1.89
C PHE A 420 -10.30 -20.78 -0.46
N ILE A 421 -10.91 -19.71 0.05
CA ILE A 421 -10.67 -19.17 1.39
C ILE A 421 -11.73 -19.74 2.33
N PHE A 422 -11.28 -20.27 3.48
CA PHE A 422 -12.17 -20.79 4.52
C PHE A 422 -11.97 -20.05 5.83
N ASP A 423 -13.07 -19.75 6.52
CA ASP A 423 -13.04 -19.23 7.89
C ASP A 423 -13.26 -20.34 8.92
N SER A 424 -13.27 -19.97 10.20
CA SER A 424 -13.43 -20.91 11.30
C SER A 424 -14.89 -21.31 11.59
N ASP A 425 -15.82 -21.14 10.64
CA ASP A 425 -17.15 -21.76 10.75
C ASP A 425 -17.05 -23.30 10.72
N ILE A 426 -17.87 -23.95 11.54
CA ILE A 426 -18.01 -25.40 11.62
C ILE A 426 -18.90 -25.97 10.52
N SER A 427 -19.65 -25.11 9.83
CA SER A 427 -20.38 -25.49 8.62
C SER A 427 -19.39 -26.06 7.59
N ARG A 428 -19.81 -27.13 6.92
CA ARG A 428 -18.92 -27.84 5.99
C ARG A 428 -19.14 -27.38 4.56
N ASP A 429 -18.22 -26.58 4.09
CA ASP A 429 -18.12 -26.18 2.70
C ASP A 429 -17.64 -27.31 1.78
N GLN A 430 -17.89 -27.11 0.50
CA GLN A 430 -17.49 -28.02 -0.55
C GLN A 430 -16.88 -27.29 -1.75
N ILE A 431 -15.63 -27.62 -2.06
CA ILE A 431 -15.02 -27.34 -3.37
C ILE A 431 -15.45 -28.44 -4.34
N ASN A 432 -15.96 -28.08 -5.51
CA ASN A 432 -16.55 -29.01 -6.45
C ASN A 432 -15.63 -29.44 -7.61
N ASP A 433 -14.55 -28.70 -7.86
CA ASP A 433 -13.74 -28.83 -9.07
C ASP A 433 -12.24 -28.52 -8.84
N PHE A 434 -11.70 -28.82 -7.66
CA PHE A 434 -10.31 -28.53 -7.32
C PHE A 434 -9.31 -29.14 -8.33
N GLU A 435 -8.47 -28.31 -8.94
CA GLU A 435 -7.42 -28.70 -9.88
C GLU A 435 -6.04 -28.74 -9.20
N ARG A 436 -5.44 -29.94 -9.13
CA ARG A 436 -4.16 -30.15 -8.43
C ARG A 436 -3.00 -29.40 -9.09
N GLY A 437 -2.19 -28.72 -8.28
CA GLY A 437 -1.01 -28.00 -8.73
C GLY A 437 -1.34 -26.70 -9.49
N ILE A 438 -2.61 -26.32 -9.52
CA ILE A 438 -3.11 -25.07 -10.09
C ILE A 438 -3.83 -24.29 -8.98
N ASP A 439 -4.84 -24.89 -8.36
CA ASP A 439 -5.62 -24.27 -7.28
C ASP A 439 -4.95 -24.40 -5.92
N ARG A 440 -5.33 -23.52 -4.99
CA ARG A 440 -4.86 -23.54 -3.60
C ARG A 440 -6.01 -23.32 -2.62
N ILE A 441 -5.80 -23.80 -1.39
CA ILE A 441 -6.74 -23.65 -0.29
C ILE A 441 -6.13 -22.73 0.75
N ASP A 442 -6.80 -21.64 1.06
CA ASP A 442 -6.38 -20.70 2.09
C ASP A 442 -7.03 -21.03 3.43
N LEU A 443 -6.19 -21.44 4.38
CA LEU A 443 -6.54 -21.79 5.75
C LEU A 443 -5.97 -20.79 6.75
N SER A 444 -5.49 -19.62 6.31
CA SER A 444 -4.91 -18.59 7.19
C SER A 444 -5.90 -18.06 8.23
N ARG A 445 -7.20 -18.28 8.02
CA ARG A 445 -8.27 -17.91 8.95
C ARG A 445 -8.72 -19.08 9.84
N TRP A 446 -8.10 -20.24 9.70
CA TRP A 446 -8.23 -21.34 10.66
C TRP A 446 -7.15 -21.15 11.71
N ASP A 447 -7.54 -20.63 12.88
CA ASP A 447 -6.63 -20.40 13.99
C ASP A 447 -5.81 -21.66 14.31
N ASP A 448 -4.56 -21.47 14.75
CA ASP A 448 -3.62 -22.50 15.21
C ASP A 448 -3.11 -23.51 14.16
N ILE A 449 -3.22 -23.20 12.86
CA ILE A 449 -2.61 -24.01 11.79
C ILE A 449 -1.31 -23.40 11.29
N TYR A 450 -0.19 -24.04 11.62
CA TYR A 450 1.13 -23.55 11.24
C TYR A 450 1.81 -24.39 10.14
N HIS A 451 1.25 -25.55 9.80
CA HIS A 451 1.80 -26.46 8.79
C HIS A 451 0.79 -27.55 8.41
N VAL A 452 0.94 -28.08 7.18
CA VAL A 452 0.12 -29.16 6.61
C VAL A 452 -0.02 -30.40 7.50
N GLY A 453 0.98 -30.70 8.34
CA GLY A 453 0.98 -31.87 9.22
C GLY A 453 -0.06 -31.84 10.34
N ALA A 454 -0.65 -30.67 10.62
CA ALA A 454 -1.76 -30.54 11.56
C ALA A 454 -3.10 -31.04 10.97
N LEU A 455 -3.18 -31.16 9.64
CA LEU A 455 -4.39 -31.51 8.92
C LEU A 455 -4.59 -33.03 8.83
N VAL A 456 -5.84 -33.46 8.94
CA VAL A 456 -6.25 -34.85 8.69
C VAL A 456 -6.96 -34.92 7.34
N LEU A 457 -6.39 -35.68 6.42
CA LEU A 457 -7.01 -35.95 5.12
C LEU A 457 -7.69 -37.33 5.11
N ARG A 458 -8.99 -37.36 4.80
CA ARG A 458 -9.75 -38.59 4.58
C ARG A 458 -10.10 -38.74 3.11
N SER A 459 -9.36 -39.59 2.41
CA SER A 459 -9.56 -39.84 0.98
C SER A 459 -10.97 -40.33 0.65
N ARG A 460 -11.49 -39.91 -0.50
CA ARG A 460 -12.80 -40.30 -1.06
C ARG A 460 -12.62 -40.64 -2.54
N PRO A 461 -13.56 -41.36 -3.19
CA PRO A 461 -13.41 -41.78 -4.57
C PRO A 461 -13.09 -40.66 -5.58
N THR A 462 -13.56 -39.44 -5.31
CA THR A 462 -13.43 -38.27 -6.21
C THR A 462 -12.76 -37.07 -5.52
N GLY A 463 -11.97 -37.30 -4.48
CA GLY A 463 -11.29 -36.23 -3.74
C GLY A 463 -11.00 -36.62 -2.28
N ALA A 464 -11.31 -35.75 -1.32
CA ALA A 464 -11.13 -36.01 0.10
C ALA A 464 -12.02 -35.11 0.99
N ASP A 465 -12.17 -35.47 2.25
CA ASP A 465 -12.54 -34.51 3.30
C ASP A 465 -11.24 -34.09 4.02
N LEU A 466 -10.97 -32.79 4.10
CA LEU A 466 -9.87 -32.19 4.85
C LEU A 466 -10.41 -31.70 6.19
N ILE A 467 -9.70 -32.00 7.29
CA ILE A 467 -10.23 -31.82 8.65
C ILE A 467 -9.14 -31.23 9.55
N PHE A 468 -9.53 -30.27 10.39
CA PHE A 468 -8.73 -29.74 11.50
C PHE A 468 -9.64 -29.49 12.70
N GLY A 469 -9.46 -30.27 13.78
CA GLY A 469 -10.35 -30.19 14.94
C GLY A 469 -11.81 -30.46 14.55
N GLU A 470 -12.68 -29.46 14.72
CA GLU A 470 -14.09 -29.48 14.31
C GLU A 470 -14.32 -28.93 12.89
N LEU A 471 -13.34 -28.20 12.34
CA LEU A 471 -13.40 -27.61 11.01
C LEU A 471 -13.21 -28.69 9.95
N SER A 472 -13.95 -28.57 8.85
CA SER A 472 -13.77 -29.45 7.72
C SER A 472 -14.21 -28.82 6.42
N VAL A 473 -13.50 -29.16 5.34
CA VAL A 473 -13.90 -28.84 3.97
C VAL A 473 -13.93 -30.13 3.17
N ARG A 474 -14.95 -30.25 2.31
CA ARG A 474 -14.99 -31.30 1.30
C ARG A 474 -14.33 -30.82 0.02
N ILE A 475 -13.40 -31.62 -0.48
CA ILE A 475 -12.71 -31.34 -1.74
C ILE A 475 -13.12 -32.41 -2.74
N GLN A 476 -13.74 -31.97 -3.82
CA GLN A 476 -13.94 -32.78 -5.02
C GLN A 476 -12.98 -32.26 -6.08
N THR A 477 -12.27 -33.17 -6.74
CA THR A 477 -11.29 -32.83 -7.76
C THR A 477 -11.93 -32.71 -9.13
N LEU A 478 -11.38 -31.83 -9.97
CA LEU A 478 -11.83 -31.64 -11.35
C LEU A 478 -11.79 -32.94 -12.16
N ASP A 479 -10.71 -33.70 -11.99
CA ASP A 479 -10.47 -34.96 -12.70
C ASP A 479 -11.23 -36.17 -12.11
N GLY A 480 -11.97 -35.97 -11.01
CA GLY A 480 -12.72 -37.00 -10.32
C GLY A 480 -11.86 -38.09 -9.67
N THR A 481 -10.57 -37.85 -9.46
CA THR A 481 -9.66 -38.83 -8.82
C THR A 481 -9.50 -38.59 -7.32
N PRO A 482 -9.22 -39.62 -6.51
CA PRO A 482 -9.06 -39.49 -5.06
C PRO A 482 -7.85 -38.61 -4.67
N LEU A 483 -7.95 -37.88 -3.56
CA LEU A 483 -6.81 -37.18 -2.94
C LEU A 483 -6.21 -38.05 -1.83
N GLY A 484 -4.91 -38.34 -1.95
CA GLY A 484 -4.12 -39.10 -0.99
C GLY A 484 -3.26 -38.20 -0.10
N GLN A 485 -2.45 -38.82 0.77
CA GLN A 485 -1.56 -38.11 1.69
C GLN A 485 -0.52 -37.22 0.99
N ASP A 486 -0.21 -37.51 -0.28
CA ASP A 486 0.63 -36.70 -1.17
C ASP A 486 0.05 -35.31 -1.45
N PHE A 487 -1.25 -35.10 -1.20
CA PHE A 487 -1.89 -33.80 -1.29
C PHE A 487 -1.48 -32.84 -0.15
N LEU A 488 -1.03 -33.36 1.00
CA LEU A 488 -0.64 -32.55 2.17
C LEU A 488 0.79 -31.97 2.00
N VAL A 489 0.95 -31.11 1.01
CA VAL A 489 2.18 -30.35 0.72
C VAL A 489 1.88 -28.86 0.70
N SER A 490 2.84 -28.03 1.14
CA SER A 490 2.62 -26.60 1.33
C SER A 490 2.19 -25.86 0.06
N ASP A 491 2.54 -26.37 -1.13
CA ASP A 491 2.17 -25.74 -2.40
C ASP A 491 0.64 -25.65 -2.59
N ASN A 492 -0.13 -26.59 -2.03
CA ASN A 492 -1.59 -26.62 -2.13
C ASN A 492 -2.29 -25.72 -1.11
N PHE A 493 -1.58 -25.15 -0.13
CA PHE A 493 -2.17 -24.46 1.00
C PHE A 493 -1.57 -23.07 1.24
N ILE A 494 -2.35 -22.19 1.83
CA ILE A 494 -1.92 -20.93 2.44
C ILE A 494 -2.25 -21.04 3.94
N PHE A 495 -1.32 -20.61 4.80
CA PHE A 495 -1.41 -20.65 6.26
C PHE A 495 -1.11 -19.27 6.82
#